data_AF-A0A383A409-F1
#
_entry.id   AF-A0A383A409-F1
#
_cell.length_a   1.000
_cell.length_b   1.000
_cell.length_c   1.000
_cell.angle_alpha   90.00
_cell.angle_beta   90.00
_cell.angle_gamma   90.00
#
_symmetry.space_group_name_H-M   'P 1'
#
loop_
_entity.id
_entity.type
_entity.pdbx_description
1 polymer ?
#
loop_
_entity_poly.entity_id
_entity_poly.type
_entity_poly.pdbx_seq_one_letter_code
_entity_poly.pdbx_strand_id
1 'polypeptide(L)' 'GDLAQAKSLLGKYEINFIYVGELELNRYTAEQLGKFQSLGTIVFGDLGSVSIFEIDR' A
#
# COMPACT_ATOMS: atom_id res chain seq x y z
N GLY A 1 -1.53 9.38 13.02
CA GLY A 1 -1.02 8.01 12.81
C GLY A 1 -0.01 8.10 11.71
N ASP A 2 1.26 7.88 12.03
CA ASP A 2 2.36 8.56 11.37
C ASP A 2 2.84 7.82 10.10
N LEU A 3 2.34 8.27 8.94
CA LEU A 3 2.80 7.82 7.62
C LEU A 3 4.34 7.89 7.49
N ALA A 4 5.01 8.81 8.19
CA ALA A 4 6.47 8.92 8.16
C ALA A 4 7.15 7.74 8.87
N GLN A 5 6.57 7.24 9.97
CA GLN A 5 7.08 6.03 10.64
C GLN A 5 6.89 4.79 9.77
N ALA A 6 5.74 4.68 9.08
CA ALA A 6 5.51 3.59 8.14
C ALA A 6 6.52 3.62 6.98
N LYS A 7 6.75 4.79 6.36
CA LYS A 7 7.76 4.96 5.31
C LYS A 7 9.18 4.62 5.80
N SER A 8 9.55 5.05 7.01
CA SER A 8 10.85 4.75 7.61
C SER A 8 11.06 3.24 7.83
N LEU A 9 10.03 2.54 8.32
CA LEU A 9 10.05 1.08 8.47
C LEU A 9 10.16 0.39 7.11
N LEU A 10 9.34 0.77 6.13
CA LEU A 10 9.37 0.19 4.79
C LEU A 10 10.74 0.36 4.13
N GLY A 11 11.34 1.55 4.26
CA GLY A 11 12.71 1.82 3.79
C GLY A 11 13.77 0.99 4.52
N LYS A 12 13.64 0.80 5.84
CA LYS A 12 14.56 -0.03 6.63
C LYS A 12 14.57 -1.49 6.18
N TYR A 13 13.43 -2.02 5.75
CA TYR A 13 13.29 -3.40 5.28
C TYR A 13 13.44 -3.55 3.76
N GLU A 14 13.84 -2.48 3.05
CA GLU A 14 13.97 -2.46 1.59
C GLU A 14 12.69 -2.93 0.87
N ILE A 15 11.53 -2.68 1.48
CA ILE A 15 10.23 -3.01 0.90
C ILE A 15 9.92 -1.96 -0.16
N ASN A 16 9.89 -2.39 -1.41
CA ASN A 16 9.61 -1.51 -2.55
C ASN A 16 8.15 -1.62 -3.03
N PHE A 17 7.47 -2.72 -2.73
CA PHE A 17 6.11 -2.99 -3.19
C PHE A 17 5.18 -3.41 -2.06
N ILE A 18 3.94 -2.91 -2.10
CA ILE A 18 2.85 -3.31 -1.20
C ILE A 18 1.78 -3.99 -2.04
N TYR A 19 1.46 -5.23 -1.68
CA TYR A 19 0.33 -5.97 -2.24
C TYR A 19 -0.93 -5.70 -1.42
N VAL A 20 -2.01 -5.32 -2.09
CA VAL A 20 -3.34 -5.15 -1.51
C VAL A 20 -4.31 -6.00 -2.31
N GLY A 21 -4.76 -7.12 -1.73
CA GLY A 21 -5.67 -8.06 -2.39
C GLY A 21 -7.03 -8.11 -1.72
N GLU A 22 -7.80 -9.15 -2.05
CA GLU A 22 -9.17 -9.33 -1.52
C GLU A 22 -9.21 -9.38 0.01
N LEU A 23 -8.17 -9.88 0.67
CA LEU A 23 -8.12 -9.97 2.14
C LEU A 23 -8.08 -8.58 2.77
N GLU A 24 -7.22 -7.69 2.27
CA GLU A 24 -7.13 -6.30 2.73
C GLU A 24 -8.37 -5.50 2.34
N LEU A 25 -8.92 -5.72 1.14
CA LEU A 25 -10.14 -5.07 0.66
C LEU A 25 -11.38 -5.43 1.51
N ASN A 26 -11.49 -6.68 1.96
CA ASN A 26 -12.59 -7.12 2.83
C ASN A 26 -12.40 -6.71 4.29
N ARG A 27 -11.17 -6.42 4.71
CA ARG A 27 -10.83 -6.14 6.12
C ARG A 27 -10.71 -4.66 6.44
N TYR A 28 -10.33 -3.84 5.46
CA TYR A 28 -10.05 -2.42 5.66
C TYR A 28 -11.17 -1.53 5.13
N THR A 29 -11.42 -0.45 5.84
CA THR A 29 -12.34 0.59 5.36
C THR A 29 -11.71 1.39 4.22
N ALA A 30 -12.54 2.09 3.44
CA ALA A 30 -12.06 2.95 2.36
C ALA A 30 -11.01 4.00 2.83
N GLU A 31 -11.17 4.55 4.03
CA GLU A 31 -10.18 5.47 4.64
C GLU A 31 -8.84 4.80 4.93
N GLN A 32 -8.84 3.54 5.34
CA GLN A 32 -7.62 2.79 5.58
C GLN A 32 -6.93 2.42 4.26
N LEU A 33 -7.72 2.06 3.24
CA LEU A 33 -7.22 1.76 1.90
C LEU A 33 -6.61 3.00 1.22
N GLY A 34 -7.19 4.19 1.44
CA GLY A 34 -6.66 5.45 0.92
C GLY A 34 -5.24 5.79 1.39
N LYS A 35 -4.79 5.21 2.52
CA LYS A 35 -3.42 5.40 3.01
C LYS A 35 -2.40 4.70 2.13
N PHE A 36 -2.76 3.59 1.46
CA PHE A 36 -1.86 2.92 0.51
C PHE A 36 -1.61 3.78 -0.73
N GLN A 37 -2.62 4.50 -1.21
CA GLN A 37 -2.45 5.50 -2.27
C GLN A 37 -1.55 6.67 -1.85
N SER A 38 -1.50 7.00 -0.55
CA SER A 38 -0.60 8.03 -0.02
C SER A 38 0.84 7.52 0.21
N LEU A 39 1.04 6.20 0.25
CA LEU A 39 2.36 5.57 0.42
C LEU A 39 3.10 5.42 -0.90
N GLY A 40 2.39 5.38 -2.02
CA GLY A 40 2.99 5.11 -3.31
C GLY A 40 2.01 5.12 -4.48
N THR A 41 2.53 4.80 -5.65
CA THR A 41 1.76 4.76 -6.90
C THR A 41 1.34 3.33 -7.22
N ILE A 42 0.12 3.14 -7.72
CA ILE A 42 -0.33 1.83 -8.20
C ILE A 42 0.45 1.50 -9.47
N VAL A 43 1.23 0.41 -9.44
CA VAL A 43 1.97 -0.11 -10.59
C VAL A 43 1.25 -1.27 -11.27
N PHE A 44 0.38 -1.98 -10.54
CA PHE A 44 -0.52 -2.99 -11.08
C PHE A 44 -1.89 -2.86 -10.42
N GLY A 45 -2.94 -2.56 -11.19
CA GLY A 45 -4.27 -2.26 -10.64
C GLY A 45 -5.42 -3.14 -11.15
N ASP A 46 -5.19 -4.02 -12.11
CA ASP A 46 -6.27 -4.74 -12.81
C ASP A 46 -5.95 -6.23 -12.99
N LEU A 47 -5.59 -6.90 -11.89
CA LEU A 47 -5.49 -8.35 -11.83
C LEU A 47 -6.50 -8.87 -10.81
N GLY A 48 -7.77 -9.00 -11.21
CA GLY A 48 -8.80 -9.65 -10.40
C GLY A 48 -9.01 -9.01 -9.02
N SER A 49 -9.16 -7.69 -8.96
CA SER A 49 -9.36 -6.91 -7.73
C SER A 49 -8.11 -6.77 -6.83
N VAL A 50 -6.92 -7.05 -7.35
CA VAL A 50 -5.66 -6.82 -6.63
C VAL A 50 -5.01 -5.51 -7.08
N SER A 51 -4.46 -4.75 -6.14
CA SER A 51 -3.62 -3.58 -6.39
C SER A 51 -2.23 -3.75 -5.79
N ILE A 52 -1.19 -3.50 -6.58
CA ILE A 52 0.20 -3.43 -6.15
C ILE A 52 0.64 -1.97 -6.19
N PHE A 53 1.13 -1.48 -5.06
CA PHE A 53 1.65 -0.13 -4.89
C PHE A 53 3.18 -0.18 -4.84
N GLU A 54 3.83 0.60 -5.69
CA GLU A 54 5.26 0.89 -5.54
C GLU A 54 5.42 2.08 -4.60
N ILE A 55 6.22 1.90 -3.55
CA ILE A 55 6.42 2.93 -2.52
C ILE A 55 7.29 4.04 -3.11
N ASP A 56 6.73 5.26 -3.13
CA ASP A 56 7.45 6.45 -3.58
C ASP A 56 8.42 6.88 -2.48
N ARG A 57 9.73 6.87 -2.82
CA ARG A 57 10.83 7.08 -1.87
C ARG A 57 11.05 8.55 -1.55
#